data_AF-A0A843D8H0-F1
#
_entry.id   AF-A0A843D8H0-F1
#
_cell.length_a   1.000
_cell.length_b   1.000
_cell.length_c   1.000
_cell.angle_alpha   90.00
_cell.angle_beta   90.00
_cell.angle_gamma   90.00
#
_symmetry.space_group_name_H-M   'P 1'
#
loop_
_entity.id
_entity.type
_entity.pdbx_description
1 polymer ?
#
loop_
_entity_poly.entity_id
_entity_poly.type
_entity_poly.pdbx_seq_one_letter_code
_entity_poly.pdbx_strand_id
1 'polypeptide(L)'
;MMEEIFEVIGVEHLKTILSGLSPEDVVKPAYDNWFPTQKTGHTILDLETGEVRGLSIEHNQMPLQSMMYIELYTIKASDYPIEPEELFSKTEYDEFLEFMEDEPSEFAPDMVSIFCQENDIDEDSRNVGILAYRFSTTEQKNYNMWESAILNKYYDKTDENHNPFKFNQSSL
;
A
#
# COMPACT_ATOMS: atom_id res chain seq x y z
N MET A 1 22.19 18.15 21.19
CA MET A 1 20.91 17.57 20.73
C MET A 1 20.94 16.14 21.22
N MET A 2 19.93 15.69 21.97
CA MET A 2 19.83 14.27 22.32
C MET A 2 19.57 13.52 21.02
N GLU A 3 20.45 12.59 20.67
CA GLU A 3 20.16 11.60 19.63
C GLU A 3 18.94 10.80 20.12
N GLU A 4 17.81 10.91 19.42
CA GLU A 4 16.68 10.00 19.64
C GLU A 4 17.13 8.62 19.18
N ILE A 5 17.36 7.73 20.15
CA ILE A 5 17.67 6.33 19.88
C ILE A 5 16.34 5.60 19.71
N PHE A 6 16.01 5.27 18.47
CA PHE A 6 14.86 4.43 18.15
C PHE A 6 15.26 2.95 18.24
N GLU A 7 14.61 2.19 19.12
CA GLU A 7 14.74 0.74 19.15
C GLU A 7 13.80 0.14 18.08
N VAL A 8 14.37 -0.62 17.15
CA VAL A 8 13.63 -1.21 16.03
C VAL A 8 13.69 -2.74 16.08
N ILE A 9 12.72 -3.40 15.45
CA ILE A 9 12.68 -4.85 15.30
C ILE A 9 13.93 -5.36 14.58
N GLY A 10 14.44 -6.51 15.02
CA GLY A 10 15.56 -7.17 14.33
C GLY A 10 15.17 -7.72 12.96
N VAL A 11 16.17 -7.87 12.08
CA VAL A 11 16.00 -8.38 10.69
C VAL A 11 15.27 -9.73 10.62
N GLU A 12 15.54 -10.65 11.55
CA GLU A 12 14.88 -11.96 11.55
C GLU A 12 13.39 -11.87 11.95
N HIS A 13 13.04 -10.92 12.83
CA HIS A 13 11.65 -10.61 13.12
C HIS A 13 10.97 -10.01 11.88
N LEU A 14 11.62 -9.05 11.21
CA LEU A 14 11.13 -8.47 9.96
C LEU A 14 10.82 -9.57 8.92
N LYS A 15 11.75 -10.49 8.65
CA LYS A 15 11.52 -11.60 7.71
C LYS A 15 10.35 -12.49 8.14
N THR A 16 10.22 -12.76 9.44
CA THR A 16 9.09 -13.52 9.98
C THR A 16 7.76 -12.82 9.70
N ILE A 17 7.68 -11.50 9.88
CA ILE A 17 6.51 -10.71 9.51
C ILE A 17 6.26 -10.82 8.00
N LEU A 18 7.25 -10.51 7.17
CA LEU A 18 7.10 -10.50 5.71
C LEU A 18 6.64 -11.85 5.14
N SER A 19 7.14 -12.96 5.68
CA SER A 19 6.74 -14.31 5.27
C SER A 19 5.33 -14.69 5.69
N GLY A 20 4.77 -14.01 6.70
CA GLY A 20 3.40 -14.21 7.18
C GLY A 20 2.35 -13.39 6.44
N LEU A 21 2.77 -12.39 5.63
CA LEU A 21 1.85 -11.51 4.92
C LEU A 21 1.32 -12.17 3.64
N SER A 22 0.00 -12.25 3.54
CA SER A 22 -0.66 -12.50 2.27
C SER A 22 -0.62 -11.25 1.37
N PRO A 23 -0.81 -11.38 0.04
CA PRO A 23 -1.00 -10.23 -0.83
C PRO A 23 -2.10 -9.27 -0.35
N GLU A 24 -3.18 -9.80 0.24
CA GLU A 24 -4.28 -9.01 0.77
C GLU A 24 -3.85 -8.17 1.99
N ASP A 25 -3.07 -8.75 2.92
CA ASP A 25 -2.51 -8.03 4.06
C ASP A 25 -1.60 -6.86 3.64
N VAL A 26 -1.05 -6.94 2.42
CA VAL A 26 -0.21 -5.89 1.85
C VAL A 26 -1.02 -4.82 1.11
N VAL A 27 -2.05 -5.18 0.35
CA VAL A 27 -2.78 -4.19 -0.47
C VAL A 27 -3.97 -3.55 0.25
N LYS A 28 -4.67 -4.30 1.11
CA LYS A 28 -5.90 -3.83 1.75
C LYS A 28 -5.68 -2.59 2.61
N PRO A 29 -4.63 -2.49 3.46
CA PRO A 29 -4.43 -1.30 4.29
C PRO A 29 -4.21 -0.03 3.47
N ALA A 30 -3.52 -0.13 2.33
CA ALA A 30 -3.36 0.98 1.39
C ALA A 30 -4.69 1.36 0.75
N TYR A 31 -5.48 0.38 0.28
CA TYR A 31 -6.79 0.62 -0.33
C TYR A 31 -7.76 1.29 0.66
N ASP A 32 -7.88 0.78 1.89
CA ASP A 32 -8.74 1.35 2.94
C ASP A 32 -8.35 2.80 3.33
N ASN A 33 -7.11 3.21 3.06
CA ASN A 33 -6.57 4.53 3.39
C ASN A 33 -6.36 5.42 2.17
N TRP A 34 -6.73 4.96 0.98
CA TRP A 34 -6.66 5.71 -0.25
C TRP A 34 -7.98 6.42 -0.51
N PHE A 35 -7.91 7.67 -0.97
CA PHE A 35 -9.08 8.44 -1.35
C PHE A 35 -8.80 9.07 -2.73
N PRO A 36 -9.51 8.65 -3.79
CA PRO A 36 -9.21 9.10 -5.16
C PRO A 36 -9.13 10.63 -5.23
N THR A 37 -8.10 11.13 -5.90
CA THR A 37 -7.75 12.55 -6.08
C THR A 37 -7.41 13.34 -4.81
N GLN A 38 -7.55 12.74 -3.62
CA GLN A 38 -7.41 13.44 -2.34
C GLN A 38 -6.22 12.93 -1.52
N LYS A 39 -6.10 11.62 -1.35
CA LYS A 39 -5.09 11.01 -0.47
C LYS A 39 -4.47 9.77 -1.08
N THR A 40 -3.15 9.71 -0.99
CA THR A 40 -2.37 8.51 -1.30
C THR A 40 -2.51 7.55 -0.11
N GLY A 41 -2.89 6.31 -0.41
CA GLY A 41 -2.95 5.25 0.57
C GLY A 41 -1.66 4.43 0.55
N HIS A 42 -1.10 4.18 1.73
CA HIS A 42 0.10 3.37 1.91
C HIS A 42 -0.19 2.20 2.84
N THR A 43 0.45 1.08 2.58
CA THR A 43 0.66 0.03 3.57
C THR A 43 2.08 0.16 4.08
N ILE A 44 2.23 0.35 5.38
CA ILE A 44 3.52 0.51 6.04
C ILE A 44 3.74 -0.59 7.06
N LEU A 45 5.00 -0.96 7.28
CA LEU A 45 5.43 -1.75 8.42
C LEU A 45 6.19 -0.83 9.37
N ASP A 46 5.64 -0.68 10.56
CA ASP A 46 6.21 0.11 11.65
C ASP A 46 7.40 -0.65 12.25
N LEU A 47 8.60 -0.07 12.19
CA LEU A 47 9.83 -0.75 12.59
C LEU A 47 10.00 -0.82 14.11
N GLU A 48 9.29 -0.01 14.89
CA GLU A 48 9.36 -0.08 16.35
C GLU A 48 8.50 -1.22 16.88
N THR A 49 7.32 -1.40 16.29
CA THR A 49 6.31 -2.34 16.77
C THR A 49 6.24 -3.65 15.97
N GLY A 50 6.68 -3.63 14.71
CA GLY A 50 6.48 -4.72 13.75
C GLY A 50 5.06 -4.80 13.19
N GLU A 51 4.22 -3.80 13.43
CA GLU A 51 2.84 -3.77 12.97
C GLU A 51 2.74 -3.32 11.50
N VAL A 52 1.95 -4.05 10.70
CA VAL A 52 1.55 -3.63 9.35
C VAL A 52 0.24 -2.87 9.44
N ARG A 53 0.22 -1.64 8.94
CA ARG A 53 -0.96 -0.76 9.00
C ARG A 53 -1.06 0.16 7.80
N GLY A 54 -2.25 0.73 7.61
CA GLY A 54 -2.51 1.73 6.58
C GLY A 54 -2.08 3.13 7.04
N LEU A 55 -1.61 3.94 6.09
CA LEU A 55 -1.30 5.35 6.29
C LEU A 55 -1.88 6.15 5.11
N SER A 56 -2.68 7.17 5.43
CA SER A 56 -3.28 8.08 4.45
C SER A 56 -2.52 9.40 4.43
N ILE A 57 -1.98 9.80 3.27
CA ILE A 57 -1.21 11.03 3.11
C ILE A 57 -1.90 11.94 2.10
N GLU A 58 -2.24 13.16 2.51
CA GLU A 58 -2.80 14.18 1.61
C GLU A 58 -1.75 14.68 0.61
N HIS A 59 -2.19 15.12 -0.57
CA HIS A 59 -1.30 15.58 -1.65
C HIS A 59 -0.26 16.65 -1.24
N ASN A 60 -0.59 17.48 -0.23
CA ASN A 60 0.28 18.56 0.25
C ASN A 60 1.01 18.22 1.55
N GLN A 61 0.84 17.02 2.10
CA GLN A 61 1.53 16.57 3.30
C GLN A 61 2.81 15.85 2.91
N MET A 62 3.93 16.25 3.51
CA MET A 62 5.14 15.42 3.46
C MET A 62 4.93 14.19 4.34
N PRO A 63 5.47 13.01 3.96
CA PRO A 63 5.54 11.86 4.86
C PRO A 63 6.20 12.31 6.16
N LEU A 64 5.62 11.91 7.29
CA LEU A 64 6.12 12.32 8.61
C LEU A 64 7.57 11.86 8.76
N GLN A 65 8.52 12.80 8.65
CA GLN A 65 9.97 12.54 8.73
C GLN A 65 10.38 11.82 10.02
N SER A 66 9.56 11.86 11.06
CA SER A 66 9.83 11.29 12.38
C SER A 66 9.36 9.84 12.56
N MET A 67 8.78 9.19 11.54
CA MET A 67 8.26 7.83 11.71
C MET A 67 9.21 6.77 11.14
N MET A 68 9.65 5.85 12.00
CA MET A 68 10.47 4.69 11.65
C MET A 68 9.59 3.58 11.06
N TYR A 69 9.25 3.67 9.78
CA TYR A 69 8.50 2.64 9.04
C TYR A 69 9.10 2.35 7.67
N ILE A 70 8.77 1.20 7.08
CA ILE A 70 9.05 0.86 5.66
C ILE A 70 7.74 0.76 4.88
N GLU A 71 7.73 1.24 3.63
CA GLU A 71 6.58 1.14 2.74
C GLU A 71 6.57 -0.22 2.04
N LEU A 72 5.44 -0.92 2.16
CA LEU A 72 5.19 -2.22 1.53
C LEU A 72 4.41 -2.08 0.22
N TYR A 73 3.43 -1.17 0.17
CA TYR A 73 2.57 -0.93 -1.00
C TYR A 73 2.01 0.49 -0.98
N THR A 74 1.73 1.06 -2.15
CA THR A 74 1.23 2.44 -2.29
C THR A 74 0.24 2.54 -3.45
N ILE A 75 -0.88 3.20 -3.21
CA ILE A 75 -1.86 3.63 -4.23
C ILE A 75 -1.88 5.15 -4.25
N LYS A 76 -1.43 5.78 -5.34
CA LYS A 76 -1.37 7.25 -5.38
C LYS A 76 -2.76 7.83 -5.51
N ALA A 77 -2.95 9.03 -4.95
CA ALA A 77 -4.21 9.77 -5.11
C ALA A 77 -4.60 9.97 -6.59
N SER A 78 -3.62 10.07 -7.50
CA SER A 78 -3.85 10.22 -8.94
C SER A 78 -4.20 8.94 -9.68
N ASP A 79 -4.02 7.79 -9.03
CA ASP A 79 -4.15 6.49 -9.68
C ASP A 79 -5.59 6.00 -9.48
N TYR A 80 -6.18 5.45 -10.54
CA TYR A 80 -7.41 4.65 -10.45
C TYR A 80 -6.97 3.20 -10.66
N PRO A 81 -6.75 2.44 -9.57
CA PRO A 81 -6.02 1.18 -9.67
C PRO A 81 -6.81 0.11 -10.43
N ILE A 82 -8.14 0.17 -10.40
CA ILE A 82 -9.05 -0.80 -11.03
C ILE A 82 -9.99 -0.04 -11.96
N GLU A 83 -10.04 -0.47 -13.22
CA GLU A 83 -10.99 0.04 -14.21
C GLU A 83 -12.28 -0.80 -14.16
N PRO A 84 -13.44 -0.24 -14.56
CA PRO A 84 -14.71 -0.98 -14.55
C PRO A 84 -14.66 -2.30 -15.34
N GLU A 85 -13.93 -2.31 -16.46
CA GLU A 85 -13.70 -3.47 -17.32
C GLU A 85 -13.02 -4.65 -16.62
N GLU A 86 -12.26 -4.36 -15.56
CA GLU A 86 -11.57 -5.36 -14.77
C GLU A 86 -12.36 -5.76 -13.53
N LEU A 87 -13.09 -4.81 -12.92
CA LEU A 87 -13.94 -5.06 -11.77
C LEU A 87 -15.08 -6.02 -12.09
N PHE A 88 -15.64 -5.88 -13.29
CA PHE A 88 -16.80 -6.61 -13.73
C PHE A 88 -16.43 -7.81 -14.58
N SER A 89 -17.21 -8.89 -14.43
CA SER A 89 -17.26 -9.93 -15.46
C SER A 89 -17.77 -9.33 -16.76
N LYS A 90 -17.54 -10.02 -17.88
CA LYS A 90 -17.99 -9.53 -19.19
C LYS A 90 -19.48 -9.17 -19.22
N THR A 91 -20.34 -10.01 -18.62
CA THR A 91 -21.78 -9.76 -18.58
C THR A 91 -22.14 -8.56 -17.71
N GLU A 92 -21.55 -8.45 -16.52
CA GLU A 92 -21.76 -7.30 -15.63
C GLU A 92 -21.24 -6.00 -16.27
N TYR A 93 -20.16 -6.05 -17.05
CA TYR A 93 -19.64 -4.88 -17.76
C TYR A 93 -20.56 -4.43 -18.89
N ASP A 94 -21.09 -5.38 -19.67
CA ASP A 94 -22.07 -5.08 -20.72
C ASP A 94 -23.34 -4.43 -20.10
N GLU A 95 -23.82 -4.96 -18.96
CA GLU A 95 -24.94 -4.37 -18.19
C GLU A 95 -24.60 -2.98 -17.63
N PHE A 96 -23.37 -2.78 -17.15
CA PHE A 96 -22.88 -1.47 -16.69
C PHE A 96 -22.85 -0.44 -17.83
N LEU A 97 -22.48 -0.84 -19.05
CA LEU A 97 -22.52 0.05 -20.21
C LEU A 97 -23.96 0.46 -20.57
N GLU A 98 -24.91 -0.47 -20.53
CA GLU A 98 -26.33 -0.15 -20.72
C GLU A 98 -26.85 0.81 -19.64
N PHE A 99 -26.48 0.58 -18.37
CA PHE A 99 -26.79 1.45 -17.25
C PHE A 99 -26.26 2.89 -17.46
N MET A 100 -25.04 3.02 -17.99
CA MET A 100 -24.41 4.32 -18.30
C MET A 100 -25.05 5.06 -19.48
N GLU A 101 -25.72 4.37 -20.41
CA GLU A 101 -26.43 4.99 -21.53
C GLU A 101 -27.78 5.61 -21.10
N ASP A 102 -28.45 4.99 -20.13
CA ASP A 102 -29.77 5.43 -19.64
C ASP A 102 -29.67 6.57 -18.59
N GLU A 103 -28.56 6.66 -17.85
CA GLU A 103 -28.30 7.70 -16.84
C GLU A 103 -27.41 8.84 -17.40
N PRO A 104 -27.95 10.05 -17.67
CA PRO A 104 -27.21 11.14 -18.30
C PRO A 104 -26.31 11.83 -17.27
N SER A 105 -25.09 11.33 -17.08
CA SER A 105 -24.20 11.86 -16.07
C SER A 105 -23.03 12.67 -16.65
N GLU A 106 -23.22 13.98 -16.81
CA GLU A 106 -22.10 14.94 -16.81
C GLU A 106 -21.72 15.39 -15.37
N PHE A 107 -22.44 14.90 -14.35
CA PHE A 107 -22.34 15.35 -12.95
C PHE A 107 -22.47 14.24 -11.89
N ALA A 108 -22.56 12.96 -12.25
CA ALA A 108 -22.92 11.93 -11.28
C ALA A 108 -21.80 11.57 -10.29
N PRO A 109 -22.22 11.15 -9.08
CA PRO A 109 -21.42 10.35 -8.16
C PRO A 109 -20.77 9.15 -8.87
N ASP A 110 -19.85 8.49 -8.16
CA ASP A 110 -19.15 7.28 -8.60
C ASP A 110 -20.13 6.22 -9.16
N MET A 111 -20.29 6.19 -10.50
CA MET A 111 -21.30 5.37 -11.19
C MET A 111 -21.00 3.88 -11.02
N VAL A 112 -19.73 3.54 -10.86
CA VAL A 112 -19.30 2.17 -10.55
C VAL A 112 -19.90 1.74 -9.22
N SER A 113 -19.74 2.55 -8.17
CA SER A 113 -20.30 2.23 -6.85
C SER A 113 -21.82 2.16 -6.85
N ILE A 114 -22.50 3.03 -7.60
CA ILE A 114 -23.97 2.97 -7.73
C ILE A 114 -24.39 1.64 -8.37
N PHE A 115 -23.80 1.31 -9.52
CA PHE A 115 -24.10 0.06 -10.21
C PHE A 115 -23.81 -1.16 -9.33
N CYS A 116 -22.68 -1.15 -8.60
CA CYS A 116 -22.34 -2.20 -7.67
C CYS A 116 -23.40 -2.37 -6.56
N GLN A 117 -23.87 -1.26 -5.99
CA GLN A 117 -24.90 -1.27 -4.96
C GLN A 117 -26.24 -1.81 -5.48
N GLU A 118 -26.66 -1.42 -6.69
CA GLU A 118 -27.93 -1.87 -7.28
C GLU A 118 -27.92 -3.35 -7.64
N ASN A 119 -26.75 -3.91 -7.94
CA ASN A 119 -26.57 -5.30 -8.37
C ASN A 119 -26.00 -6.23 -7.28
N ASP A 120 -25.96 -5.79 -6.02
CA ASP A 120 -25.43 -6.55 -4.87
C ASP A 120 -23.98 -7.05 -5.10
N ILE A 121 -23.17 -6.20 -5.73
CA ILE A 121 -21.75 -6.44 -5.99
C ILE A 121 -20.93 -5.83 -4.85
N ASP A 122 -20.15 -6.67 -4.16
CA ASP A 122 -19.17 -6.22 -3.17
C ASP A 122 -17.93 -5.62 -3.88
N GLU A 123 -18.03 -4.32 -4.18
CA GLU A 123 -16.99 -3.56 -4.86
C GLU A 123 -15.64 -3.63 -4.12
N ASP A 124 -15.64 -3.38 -2.82
CA ASP A 124 -14.42 -3.33 -2.01
C ASP A 124 -13.71 -4.69 -1.98
N SER A 125 -14.46 -5.78 -1.76
CA SER A 125 -13.86 -7.12 -1.77
C SER A 125 -13.28 -7.47 -3.14
N ARG A 126 -13.93 -7.07 -4.24
CA ARG A 126 -13.41 -7.33 -5.60
C ARG A 126 -12.18 -6.49 -5.89
N ASN A 127 -12.21 -5.19 -5.59
CA ASN A 127 -11.06 -4.30 -5.78
C ASN A 127 -9.82 -4.80 -5.03
N VAL A 128 -9.99 -5.14 -3.74
CA VAL A 128 -8.92 -5.71 -2.92
C VAL A 128 -8.42 -7.04 -3.51
N GLY A 129 -9.33 -7.92 -3.93
CA GLY A 129 -8.98 -9.19 -4.55
C GLY A 129 -8.17 -9.05 -5.85
N ILE A 130 -8.57 -8.12 -6.72
CA ILE A 130 -7.87 -7.83 -7.98
C ILE A 130 -6.49 -7.22 -7.70
N LEU A 131 -6.40 -6.26 -6.78
CA LEU A 131 -5.13 -5.66 -6.35
C LEU A 131 -4.18 -6.72 -5.76
N ALA A 132 -4.69 -7.59 -4.90
CA ALA A 132 -3.93 -8.68 -4.29
C ALA A 132 -3.41 -9.65 -5.37
N TYR A 133 -4.24 -10.02 -6.34
CA TYR A 133 -3.83 -10.86 -7.46
C TYR A 133 -2.73 -10.20 -8.30
N ARG A 134 -2.90 -8.91 -8.66
CA ARG A 134 -1.89 -8.14 -9.41
C ARG A 134 -0.58 -8.04 -8.65
N PHE A 135 -0.63 -7.72 -7.36
CA PHE A 135 0.55 -7.66 -6.51
C PHE A 135 1.28 -8.99 -6.48
N SER A 136 0.55 -10.11 -6.32
CA SER A 136 1.13 -11.45 -6.28
C SER A 136 1.81 -11.87 -7.59
N THR A 137 1.33 -11.36 -8.73
CA THR A 137 1.78 -11.74 -10.07
C THR A 137 2.78 -10.77 -10.70
N THR A 138 2.97 -9.59 -10.10
CA THR A 138 3.92 -8.57 -10.56
C THR A 138 5.03 -8.34 -9.53
N GLU A 139 4.74 -7.68 -8.42
CA GLU A 139 5.71 -7.27 -7.39
C GLU A 139 6.19 -8.46 -6.55
N GLN A 140 5.28 -9.31 -6.08
CA GLN A 140 5.60 -10.47 -5.24
C GLN A 140 5.80 -11.76 -6.05
N LYS A 141 5.82 -11.67 -7.39
CA LYS A 141 6.02 -12.84 -8.27
C LYS A 141 7.26 -13.65 -7.90
N ASN A 142 8.31 -12.94 -7.47
CA ASN A 142 9.48 -13.54 -6.84
C ASN A 142 9.60 -13.00 -5.41
N TYR A 143 9.05 -13.75 -4.45
CA TYR A 143 9.07 -13.40 -3.04
C TYR A 143 10.48 -13.02 -2.55
N ASN A 144 11.52 -13.76 -2.94
CA ASN A 144 12.89 -13.48 -2.48
C ASN A 144 13.40 -12.11 -2.99
N MET A 145 13.02 -11.71 -4.20
CA MET A 145 13.37 -10.38 -4.73
C MET A 145 12.60 -9.28 -4.01
N TRP A 146 11.31 -9.51 -3.76
CA TRP A 146 10.48 -8.57 -3.01
C TRP A 146 10.97 -8.39 -1.57
N GLU A 147 11.22 -9.48 -0.85
CA GLU A 147 11.81 -9.47 0.49
C GLU A 147 13.16 -8.74 0.49
N SER A 148 14.04 -9.03 -0.47
CA SER A 148 15.35 -8.36 -0.57
C SER A 148 15.21 -6.85 -0.79
N ALA A 149 14.24 -6.41 -1.59
CA ALA A 149 13.97 -4.98 -1.79
C ALA A 149 13.52 -4.30 -0.49
N ILE A 150 12.70 -4.98 0.32
CA ILE A 150 12.25 -4.47 1.62
C ILE A 150 13.40 -4.45 2.64
N LEU A 151 14.23 -5.49 2.67
CA LEU A 151 15.41 -5.53 3.54
C LEU A 151 16.38 -4.38 3.23
N ASN A 152 16.57 -4.04 1.96
CA ASN A 152 17.36 -2.88 1.58
C ASN A 152 16.77 -1.58 2.14
N LYS A 153 15.45 -1.37 2.04
CA LYS A 153 14.77 -0.21 2.65
C LYS A 153 14.95 -0.17 4.18
N TYR A 154 14.91 -1.33 4.83
CA TYR A 154 15.16 -1.45 6.27
C TYR A 154 16.59 -1.04 6.62
N TYR A 155 17.59 -1.53 5.90
CA TYR A 155 18.98 -1.13 6.13
C TYR A 155 19.18 0.35 5.87
N ASP A 156 18.68 0.90 4.75
CA ASP A 156 18.80 2.33 4.43
C ASP A 156 18.22 3.22 5.55
N LYS A 157 17.10 2.81 6.17
CA LYS A 157 16.48 3.55 7.27
C LYS A 157 17.20 3.40 8.62
N THR A 158 17.89 2.29 8.83
CA THR A 158 18.57 1.99 10.11
C THR A 158 20.06 2.34 10.10
N ASP A 159 20.66 2.52 8.92
CA ASP A 159 22.08 2.75 8.71
C ASP A 159 22.54 4.20 8.96
N GLU A 160 21.65 5.16 9.23
CA GLU A 160 22.09 6.46 9.79
C GLU A 160 22.80 6.30 11.16
N ASN A 161 22.50 5.22 11.88
CA ASN A 161 23.12 4.86 13.17
C ASN A 161 23.98 3.58 13.12
N HIS A 162 24.23 2.98 11.95
CA HIS A 162 24.88 1.67 11.86
C HIS A 162 26.03 1.56 10.86
N ASN A 163 26.78 2.64 10.60
CA ASN A 163 28.08 2.48 9.94
C ASN A 163 29.03 1.65 10.84
N PRO A 164 29.31 0.37 10.54
CA PRO A 164 30.19 -0.45 11.37
C PRO A 164 31.66 -0.01 11.25
N PHE A 165 31.94 1.00 10.42
CA PHE A 165 33.24 1.62 10.20
C PHE A 165 33.34 3.07 10.70
N LYS A 166 32.37 3.60 11.46
CA LYS A 166 32.59 4.84 12.22
C LYS A 166 33.57 4.55 13.37
N PHE A 167 34.86 4.54 13.06
CA PHE A 167 35.90 4.67 14.08
C PHE A 167 35.73 6.03 14.75
N ASN A 168 35.42 6.03 16.05
CA ASN A 168 35.60 7.21 16.88
C ASN A 168 37.07 7.63 16.80
N GLN A 169 37.38 8.64 16.00
CA GLN A 169 38.64 9.38 16.10
C GLN A 169 38.61 10.24 17.36
N SER A 170 38.61 9.58 18.51
CA SER A 170 38.81 10.19 19.82
C SER A 170 39.56 9.21 20.71
N SER A 171 40.74 8.84 20.23
CA SER A 171 41.84 8.30 21.02
C SER A 171 43.10 8.38 20.16
N LEU A 172 43.69 9.58 20.11
CA LEU A 172 45.12 9.89 20.18
C LEU A 172 45.35 11.39 19.99
#